data_AF-A0A650A372-F1
#
_entry.id   AF-A0A650A372-F1
#
_cell.length_a   1.000
_cell.length_b   1.000
_cell.length_c   1.000
_cell.angle_alpha   90.00
_cell.angle_beta   90.00
_cell.angle_gamma   90.00
#
_symmetry.space_group_name_H-M   'P 1'
#
loop_
_entity.id
_entity.type
_entity.pdbx_description
1 polymer ?
#
loop_
_entity_poly.entity_id
_entity_poly.type
_entity_poly.pdbx_seq_one_letter_code
_entity_poly.pdbx_strand_id
1 'polypeptide(L)'
;MQLKELFDDDNAVSPVIGVILMVAITVILAAVIATFVLGLGEQISSTAPQASFSFDYNETSDNLTATHTGGETLDEETISVTGDNANFTINAGTDGEITAGDSIGIGGVNQTNGDEVQVIWKEPSGDKSATLATWP
;
A
#
# COMPACT_ATOMS: atom_id res chain seq x y z
N MET A 1 -75.60 -22.83 12.28
CA MET A 1 -74.22 -23.18 11.86
C MET A 1 -73.59 -21.99 11.15
N GLN A 2 -73.09 -20.98 11.88
CA GLN A 2 -72.57 -19.72 11.30
C GLN A 2 -71.40 -19.12 12.11
N LEU A 3 -70.64 -19.94 12.85
CA LEU A 3 -69.48 -19.50 13.66
C LEU A 3 -68.16 -20.04 13.13
N LYS A 4 -68.16 -20.65 11.94
CA LYS A 4 -67.02 -21.43 11.41
C LYS A 4 -66.28 -20.75 10.24
N GLU A 5 -66.80 -19.63 9.74
CA GLU A 5 -66.17 -18.80 8.69
C GLU A 5 -65.34 -17.62 9.25
N LEU A 6 -65.33 -17.40 10.58
CA LEU A 6 -64.52 -16.34 11.22
C LEU A 6 -63.09 -16.80 11.57
N PHE A 7 -62.76 -18.07 11.33
CA PHE A 7 -61.39 -18.59 11.43
C PHE A 7 -60.80 -18.94 10.07
N ASP A 8 -61.50 -18.58 8.98
CA ASP A 8 -61.00 -18.70 7.61
C ASP A 8 -60.36 -17.38 7.18
N ASP A 9 -59.56 -16.80 8.08
CA ASP A 9 -58.67 -15.69 7.73
C ASP A 9 -57.41 -16.30 7.09
N ASP A 10 -57.65 -16.83 5.89
CA ASP A 10 -56.69 -17.37 4.95
C ASP A 10 -55.86 -16.25 4.33
N ASN A 11 -55.35 -15.36 5.19
CA ASN A 11 -54.22 -14.51 4.87
C ASN A 11 -52.95 -15.34 5.10
N ALA A 12 -52.75 -16.31 4.20
CA ALA A 12 -51.55 -17.12 4.02
C ALA A 12 -50.35 -16.26 3.56
N VAL A 13 -50.06 -15.19 4.29
CA VAL A 13 -48.92 -14.29 4.00
C VAL A 13 -47.63 -14.77 4.68
N SER A 14 -47.65 -15.93 5.35
CA SER A 14 -46.49 -16.47 6.04
C SER A 14 -45.36 -17.01 5.12
N PRO A 15 -45.61 -17.57 3.92
CA PRO A 15 -44.52 -18.07 3.08
C PRO A 15 -43.77 -16.93 2.37
N VAL A 16 -44.50 -15.96 1.82
CA VAL A 16 -43.92 -14.90 0.98
C VAL A 16 -43.14 -13.88 1.81
N ILE A 17 -43.68 -13.48 2.98
CA ILE A 17 -42.94 -12.57 3.87
C ILE A 17 -41.67 -13.22 4.39
N GLY A 18 -41.70 -14.52 4.72
CA GLY A 18 -40.52 -15.27 5.13
C GLY A 18 -39.44 -15.31 4.04
N VAL A 19 -39.84 -15.54 2.79
CA VAL A 19 -38.91 -15.54 1.64
C VAL A 19 -38.33 -14.14 1.41
N ILE A 20 -39.15 -13.09 1.41
CA ILE A 20 -38.65 -11.72 1.22
C ILE A 20 -37.67 -11.34 2.33
N LEU A 21 -37.97 -11.67 3.59
CA LEU A 21 -37.08 -11.38 4.72
C LEU A 21 -35.77 -12.18 4.65
N MET A 22 -35.83 -13.45 4.26
CA MET A 22 -34.64 -14.30 4.11
C MET A 22 -33.74 -13.79 2.96
N VAL A 23 -34.35 -13.43 1.83
CA VAL A 23 -33.62 -12.87 0.68
C VAL A 23 -33.04 -11.50 1.04
N ALA A 24 -33.78 -10.64 1.72
CA ALA A 24 -33.29 -9.32 2.11
C ALA A 24 -32.03 -9.40 2.99
N ILE A 25 -32.04 -10.25 4.02
CA ILE A 25 -30.89 -10.41 4.92
C ILE A 25 -29.69 -10.99 4.17
N THR A 26 -29.90 -12.00 3.33
CA THR A 26 -28.80 -12.61 2.57
C THR A 26 -28.18 -11.65 1.55
N VAL A 27 -28.98 -10.80 0.90
CA VAL A 27 -28.49 -9.74 0.00
C VAL A 27 -27.66 -8.71 0.78
N ILE A 28 -28.12 -8.26 1.95
CA ILE A 28 -27.36 -7.32 2.79
C ILE A 28 -26.04 -7.94 3.24
N LEU A 29 -26.06 -9.15 3.77
CA LEU A 29 -24.85 -9.84 4.23
C LEU A 29 -23.88 -10.08 3.07
N ALA A 30 -24.37 -10.50 1.90
CA ALA A 30 -23.55 -10.69 0.71
C ALA A 30 -22.91 -9.36 0.26
N ALA A 31 -23.67 -8.26 0.25
CA ALA A 31 -23.16 -6.95 -0.12
C ALA A 31 -22.06 -6.46 0.84
N VAL A 32 -22.26 -6.61 2.16
CA VAL A 32 -21.28 -6.20 3.17
C VAL A 32 -20.00 -7.04 3.10
N ILE A 33 -20.12 -8.35 2.89
CA ILE A 33 -18.94 -9.22 2.73
C ILE A 33 -18.23 -8.89 1.42
N ALA A 34 -18.95 -8.64 0.33
CA ALA A 34 -18.36 -8.26 -0.94
C ALA A 34 -17.52 -6.97 -0.83
N THR A 35 -18.03 -5.93 -0.15
CA THR A 35 -17.25 -4.70 0.08
C THR A 35 -16.05 -4.93 0.99
N PHE A 36 -16.16 -5.80 2.01
CA PHE A 36 -15.03 -6.19 2.84
C PHE A 36 -13.94 -6.95 2.04
N VAL A 37 -14.34 -7.90 1.20
CA VAL A 37 -13.42 -8.70 0.38
C VAL A 37 -12.76 -7.85 -0.70
N LEU A 38 -13.52 -6.96 -1.35
CA LEU A 38 -12.98 -5.99 -2.32
C LEU A 38 -11.99 -5.03 -1.64
N GLY A 39 -12.31 -4.52 -0.45
CA GLY A 39 -11.41 -3.65 0.30
C GLY A 39 -10.12 -4.35 0.76
N LEU A 40 -10.16 -5.65 1.04
CA LEU A 40 -8.95 -6.45 1.30
C LEU A 40 -8.10 -6.64 0.04
N GLY A 41 -8.72 -6.74 -1.15
CA GLY A 41 -8.01 -6.80 -2.42
C GLY A 41 -7.18 -5.55 -2.71
N GLU A 42 -7.71 -4.36 -2.38
CA GLU A 42 -6.98 -3.09 -2.50
C GLU A 42 -5.80 -2.99 -1.53
N GLN A 43 -5.89 -3.60 -0.34
CA GLN A 43 -4.81 -3.64 0.65
C GLN A 43 -3.71 -4.65 0.27
N ILE A 44 -4.06 -5.76 -0.40
CA ILE A 44 -3.12 -6.82 -0.79
C ILE A 44 -2.37 -6.46 -2.08
N SER A 45 -2.97 -5.66 -2.97
CA SER A 45 -2.39 -5.41 -4.30
C SER A 45 -1.27 -4.36 -4.33
N SER A 46 -0.94 -3.72 -3.20
CA SER A 46 0.03 -2.61 -3.21
C SER A 46 0.79 -2.45 -1.90
N THR A 47 1.33 -3.55 -1.40
CA THR A 47 2.38 -3.46 -0.39
C THR A 47 3.66 -3.02 -1.10
N ALA A 48 4.08 -1.78 -0.83
CA ALA A 48 5.41 -1.35 -1.22
C ALA A 48 6.46 -2.31 -0.63
N PRO A 49 7.53 -2.61 -1.39
CA PRO A 49 8.56 -3.54 -0.97
C PRO A 49 9.15 -3.12 0.37
N GLN A 50 9.39 -4.09 1.24
CA GLN A 50 9.99 -3.87 2.55
C GLN A 50 11.51 -3.98 2.42
N ALA A 51 12.16 -2.83 2.25
CA ALA A 51 13.62 -2.70 2.19
C ALA A 51 14.12 -1.76 3.28
N SER A 52 15.25 -2.11 3.89
CA SER A 52 15.90 -1.33 4.93
C SER A 52 17.12 -0.62 4.37
N PHE A 53 17.21 0.69 4.61
CA PHE A 53 18.35 1.49 4.20
C PHE A 53 19.11 2.03 5.42
N SER A 54 20.43 2.09 5.30
CA SER A 54 21.30 2.79 6.24
C SER A 54 21.95 3.97 5.55
N PHE A 55 21.94 5.12 6.22
CA PHE A 55 22.47 6.37 5.68
C PHE A 55 23.81 6.70 6.33
N ASP A 56 24.81 6.98 5.51
CA ASP A 56 26.13 7.47 5.91
C ASP A 56 26.36 8.86 5.30
N TYR A 57 26.52 9.88 6.14
CA TYR A 57 26.69 11.26 5.70
C TYR A 57 28.15 11.70 5.88
N ASN A 58 28.74 12.20 4.79
CA ASN A 58 30.08 12.74 4.79
C ASN A 58 30.07 14.28 4.75
N GLU A 59 30.24 14.91 5.92
CA GLU A 59 30.30 16.36 6.11
C GLU A 59 31.41 17.08 5.29
N THR A 60 32.46 16.37 4.88
CA THR A 60 33.56 17.00 4.14
C THR A 60 33.26 17.13 2.65
N SER A 61 32.39 16.26 2.12
CA SER A 61 32.06 16.21 0.68
C SER A 61 30.58 16.50 0.39
N ASP A 62 29.79 16.85 1.41
CA ASP A 62 28.33 17.07 1.33
C ASP A 62 27.62 15.94 0.57
N ASN A 63 28.05 14.71 0.85
CA ASN A 63 27.60 13.51 0.16
C ASN A 63 26.99 12.52 1.15
N LEU A 64 25.76 12.10 0.87
CA LEU A 64 25.00 11.12 1.63
C LEU A 64 24.97 9.80 0.86
N THR A 65 25.27 8.70 1.52
CA THR A 65 25.22 7.36 0.91
C THR A 65 24.13 6.54 1.60
N ALA A 66 23.09 6.19 0.84
CA ALA A 66 22.03 5.29 1.31
C ALA A 66 22.37 3.85 0.88
N THR A 67 22.75 2.99 1.81
CA THR A 67 23.09 1.59 1.55
C THR A 67 21.89 0.70 1.85
N HIS A 68 21.53 -0.19 0.92
CA HIS A 68 20.51 -1.19 1.15
C HIS A 68 21.08 -2.29 2.07
N THR A 69 20.57 -2.40 3.30
CA THR A 69 21.11 -3.31 4.32
C THR A 69 20.37 -4.64 4.41
N GLY A 70 19.18 -4.73 3.80
CA GLY A 70 18.43 -5.96 3.70
C GLY A 70 16.94 -5.74 3.46
N GLY A 71 16.24 -6.82 3.14
CA GLY A 71 14.83 -6.80 2.76
C GLY A 71 14.63 -7.35 1.35
N GLU A 72 13.57 -6.89 0.70
CA GLU A 72 13.26 -7.25 -0.69
C GLU A 72 14.21 -6.56 -1.68
N THR A 73 14.42 -7.19 -2.83
CA THR A 73 15.18 -6.59 -3.94
C THR A 73 14.33 -5.50 -4.60
N LEU A 74 14.95 -4.39 -4.95
CA LEU A 74 14.30 -3.24 -5.58
C LEU A 74 14.84 -3.07 -6.99
N ASP A 75 14.01 -2.56 -7.89
CA ASP A 75 14.45 -2.21 -9.25
C ASP A 75 14.86 -0.73 -9.29
N GLU A 76 16.00 -0.40 -9.89
CA GLU A 76 16.49 0.98 -9.99
C GLU A 76 15.48 1.92 -10.67
N GLU A 77 14.68 1.43 -11.63
CA GLU A 77 13.68 2.24 -12.34
C GLU A 77 12.51 2.65 -11.44
N THR A 78 12.27 1.87 -10.38
CA THR A 78 11.17 2.10 -9.44
C THR A 78 11.55 2.98 -8.26
N ILE A 79 12.84 3.31 -8.12
CA ILE A 79 13.38 4.10 -7.02
C ILE A 79 13.62 5.55 -7.45
N SER A 80 13.14 6.47 -6.61
CA SER A 80 13.32 7.90 -6.76
C SER A 80 13.79 8.46 -5.44
N VAL A 81 14.84 9.28 -5.46
CA VAL A 81 15.26 10.04 -4.28
C VAL A 81 14.73 11.46 -4.40
N THR A 82 14.23 12.02 -3.30
CA THR A 82 13.89 13.45 -3.21
C THR A 82 14.64 14.08 -2.04
N GLY A 83 15.11 15.31 -2.25
CA GLY A 83 15.81 16.14 -1.27
C GLY A 83 16.09 17.51 -1.86
N ASP A 84 16.28 18.53 -1.03
CA ASP A 84 16.59 19.89 -1.50
C ASP A 84 17.95 19.86 -2.22
N ASN A 85 17.95 20.22 -3.51
CA ASN A 85 19.14 20.21 -4.36
C ASN A 85 19.88 18.85 -4.51
N ALA A 86 19.24 17.75 -4.14
CA ALA A 86 19.83 16.41 -4.15
C ALA A 86 20.02 15.88 -5.58
N ASN A 87 21.26 15.61 -5.96
CA ASN A 87 21.57 14.82 -7.15
C ASN A 87 21.89 13.40 -6.72
N PHE A 88 21.17 12.39 -7.21
CA PHE A 88 21.43 11.01 -6.83
C PHE A 88 22.03 10.20 -7.98
N THR A 89 22.86 9.24 -7.63
CA THR A 89 23.45 8.23 -8.51
C THR A 89 23.21 6.88 -7.86
N ILE A 90 22.50 6.01 -8.56
CA ILE A 90 22.28 4.64 -8.10
C ILE A 90 23.53 3.83 -8.46
N ASN A 91 24.08 3.12 -7.49
CA ASN A 91 25.18 2.17 -7.67
C ASN A 91 24.64 0.78 -7.33
N ALA A 92 23.88 0.23 -8.29
CA ALA A 92 23.22 -1.07 -8.22
C ALA A 92 24.05 -2.17 -8.89
N GLY A 93 23.63 -3.43 -8.73
CA GLY A 93 24.20 -4.56 -9.45
C GLY A 93 24.07 -4.42 -10.97
N THR A 94 24.80 -5.25 -11.72
CA THR A 94 24.83 -5.20 -13.20
C THR A 94 23.48 -5.43 -13.88
N ASP A 95 22.50 -5.91 -13.14
CA ASP A 95 21.18 -6.29 -13.64
C ASP A 95 20.11 -5.20 -13.43
N GLY A 96 20.50 -4.02 -12.91
CA GLY A 96 19.56 -2.91 -12.59
C GLY A 96 18.79 -3.12 -11.27
N GLU A 97 19.10 -4.20 -10.55
CA GLU A 97 18.50 -4.54 -9.26
C GLU A 97 19.37 -3.99 -8.11
N ILE A 98 18.72 -3.38 -7.13
CA ILE A 98 19.29 -2.93 -5.85
C ILE A 98 19.06 -4.04 -4.83
N THR A 99 20.13 -4.73 -4.48
CA THR A 99 20.18 -5.83 -3.52
C THR A 99 20.94 -5.43 -2.25
N ALA A 100 20.98 -6.31 -1.25
CA ALA A 100 21.67 -6.00 0.00
C ALA A 100 23.18 -5.81 -0.24
N GLY A 101 23.70 -4.64 0.11
CA GLY A 101 25.08 -4.22 -0.14
C GLY A 101 25.22 -3.14 -1.22
N ASP A 102 24.21 -2.96 -2.07
CA ASP A 102 24.18 -1.89 -3.06
C ASP A 102 23.88 -0.55 -2.40
N SER A 103 24.27 0.55 -3.06
CA SER A 103 24.17 1.89 -2.47
C SER A 103 23.72 2.95 -3.46
N ILE A 104 23.07 3.99 -2.93
CA ILE A 104 22.64 5.16 -3.68
C ILE A 104 23.44 6.34 -3.12
N GLY A 105 24.31 6.91 -3.95
CA GLY A 105 25.06 8.12 -3.62
C GLY A 105 24.20 9.35 -3.91
N ILE A 106 24.11 10.26 -2.95
CA ILE A 106 23.25 11.45 -3.01
C ILE A 106 24.13 12.64 -2.67
N GLY A 107 24.48 13.42 -3.70
CA GLY A 107 25.35 14.58 -3.57
C GLY A 107 24.58 15.89 -3.42
N GLY A 108 25.22 16.85 -2.76
CA GLY A 108 24.69 18.20 -2.58
C GLY A 108 23.73 18.35 -1.40
N VAL A 109 23.76 17.39 -0.47
CA VAL A 109 22.92 17.39 0.72
C VAL A 109 23.62 18.18 1.82
N ASN A 110 22.94 19.14 2.45
CA ASN A 110 23.52 19.94 3.52
C ASN A 110 22.73 19.80 4.82
N GLN A 111 23.23 18.95 5.74
CA GLN A 111 22.62 18.77 7.07
C GLN A 111 22.45 20.08 7.85
N THR A 112 23.34 21.05 7.65
CA THR A 112 23.33 22.32 8.39
C THR A 112 22.08 23.14 8.08
N ASN A 113 21.47 22.93 6.90
CA ASN A 113 20.26 23.63 6.47
C ASN A 113 18.97 22.89 6.86
N GLY A 114 19.06 21.68 7.41
CA GLY A 114 17.92 20.83 7.73
C GLY A 114 17.33 20.12 6.51
N ASP A 115 18.16 19.76 5.54
CA ASP A 115 17.73 19.06 4.33
C ASP A 115 17.28 17.64 4.67
N GLU A 116 16.01 17.31 4.39
CA GLU A 116 15.50 15.95 4.50
C GLU A 116 15.67 15.20 3.17
N VAL A 117 16.20 13.98 3.23
CA VAL A 117 16.33 13.10 2.07
C VAL A 117 15.44 11.89 2.22
N GLN A 118 14.61 11.62 1.20
CA GLN A 118 13.67 10.50 1.21
C GLN A 118 13.92 9.58 0.02
N VAL A 119 14.03 8.28 0.30
CA VAL A 119 14.04 7.22 -0.70
C VAL A 119 12.60 6.78 -0.93
N ILE A 120 12.08 7.01 -2.14
CA ILE A 120 10.70 6.75 -2.52
C ILE A 120 10.67 5.63 -3.55
N TRP A 121 9.87 4.62 -3.29
CA TRP A 121 9.48 3.63 -4.28
C TRP A 121 8.21 4.06 -4.99
N LYS A 122 8.18 3.90 -6.31
CA LYS A 122 7.01 4.11 -7.16
C LYS A 122 6.63 2.80 -7.82
N GLU A 123 5.34 2.49 -7.80
CA GLU A 123 4.82 1.35 -8.52
C GLU A 123 5.03 1.54 -10.03
N PRO A 124 5.41 0.50 -10.79
CA PRO A 124 5.61 0.61 -12.24
C PRO A 124 4.39 1.14 -13.02
N SER A 125 3.16 0.95 -12.49
CA SER A 125 1.93 1.51 -13.05
C SER A 125 1.76 3.01 -12.76
N GLY A 126 2.52 3.57 -11.82
CA GLY A 126 2.52 5.00 -11.47
C GLY A 126 1.40 5.44 -10.53
N ASP A 127 0.48 4.55 -10.17
CA ASP A 127 -0.71 4.91 -9.37
C ASP A 127 -0.40 5.04 -7.86
N LYS A 128 0.73 4.47 -7.39
CA LYS A 128 1.09 4.40 -5.98
C LYS A 128 2.57 4.65 -5.75
N SER A 129 2.88 5.26 -4.60
CA SER A 129 4.24 5.48 -4.13
C SER A 129 4.32 5.33 -2.63
N ALA A 130 5.48 4.87 -2.13
CA ALA A 130 5.75 4.76 -0.70
C ALA A 130 7.16 5.24 -0.38
N THR A 131 7.32 5.92 0.74
CA THR A 131 8.64 6.28 1.28
C THR A 131 9.21 5.06 2.00
N LEU A 132 10.35 4.55 1.52
CA LEU A 132 11.04 3.40 2.09
C LEU A 132 11.93 3.79 3.26
N ALA A 133 12.59 4.95 3.15
CA ALA A 133 13.49 5.45 4.18
C ALA A 133 13.59 6.97 4.11
N THR A 134 13.73 7.60 5.28
CA THR A 134 13.94 9.04 5.42
C THR A 134 15.19 9.26 6.25
N TRP A 135 16.04 10.16 5.77
CA TRP A 135 17.18 10.68 6.49
C TRP A 135 16.89 12.14 6.90
N PRO A 136 17.01 12.46 8.19
CA PRO A 136 16.76 13.79 8.75
C PRO A 136 17.96 14.73 8.65
#